data_AF-A0A894T7U5-F1
#
_entry.id   AF-A0A894T7U5-F1
#
_cell.length_a   1.000
_cell.length_b   1.000
_cell.length_c   1.000
_cell.angle_alpha   90.00
_cell.angle_beta   90.00
_cell.angle_gamma   90.00
#
_symmetry.space_group_name_H-M   'P 1'
#
loop_
_entity.id
_entity.type
_entity.pdbx_description
1 polymer ?
#
loop_
_entity_poly.entity_id
_entity_poly.type
_entity_poly.pdbx_seq_one_letter_code
_entity_poly.pdbx_strand_id
1 'polypeptide(L)'
;MIDTLNKNQSVPTEYLRVYDIIQNSNEKYVTKTKILNQLGYPLNKANDRWLTQVITSLIINYQYPVGYSYKKDARGYYIIRNKEDKQQAIYSVKRQVLGAQTRLKALEEIEV
;
A
#
# COMPACT_ATOMS: atom_id res chain seq x y z
N MET A 1 -13.33 6.60 17.86
CA MET A 1 -12.00 6.50 18.49
C MET A 1 -11.32 5.31 17.84
N ILE A 2 -10.14 5.49 17.26
CA ILE A 2 -9.38 4.34 16.74
C ILE A 2 -8.65 3.81 17.96
N ASP A 3 -9.10 2.66 18.48
CA ASP A 3 -8.40 1.99 19.57
C ASP A 3 -6.94 1.82 19.17
N THR A 4 -6.06 2.40 19.98
CA THR A 4 -4.62 2.35 19.81
C THR A 4 -4.20 0.89 19.97
N LEU A 5 -4.24 0.14 18.88
CA LEU A 5 -3.82 -1.26 18.80
C LEU A 5 -2.42 -1.38 19.39
N ASN A 6 -2.35 -2.14 20.49
CA ASN A 6 -1.17 -2.61 21.20
C ASN A 6 0.18 -2.28 20.55
N LYS A 7 0.85 -1.23 21.05
CA LYS A 7 2.22 -0.82 20.68
C LYS A 7 3.31 -1.87 20.96
N ASN A 8 2.96 -3.09 21.38
CA ASN A 8 3.88 -4.16 21.78
C ASN A 8 3.89 -5.37 20.82
N GLN A 9 3.23 -5.32 19.67
CA GLN A 9 3.35 -6.40 18.67
C GLN A 9 4.60 -6.19 17.82
N SER A 10 5.55 -7.12 17.91
CA SER A 10 6.70 -7.19 17.01
C SER A 10 6.22 -7.33 15.57
N VAL A 11 6.77 -6.52 14.66
CA VAL A 11 6.47 -6.62 13.23
C VAL A 11 6.87 -8.02 12.73
N PRO A 12 5.97 -8.77 12.04
CA PRO A 12 6.32 -10.06 11.47
C PRO A 12 7.52 -9.94 10.53
N THR A 13 8.47 -10.88 10.62
CA THR A 13 9.69 -10.89 9.79
C THR A 13 9.38 -10.81 8.30
N GLU A 14 8.31 -11.47 7.86
CA GLU A 14 7.88 -11.44 6.46
C GLU A 14 7.44 -10.04 6.01
N TYR A 15 6.83 -9.26 6.90
CA TYR A 15 6.41 -7.89 6.61
C TYR A 15 7.65 -6.97 6.52
N LEU A 16 8.66 -7.21 7.37
CA LEU A 16 9.94 -6.51 7.29
C LEU A 16 10.65 -6.81 5.97
N ARG A 17 10.65 -8.06 5.48
CA ARG A 17 11.20 -8.40 4.15
C ARG A 17 10.53 -7.62 3.03
N VAL A 18 9.21 -7.45 3.07
CA VAL A 18 8.48 -6.61 2.11
C VAL A 18 8.97 -5.16 2.17
N TYR A 19 9.10 -4.60 3.37
CA TYR A 19 9.61 -3.25 3.55
C TYR A 19 11.05 -3.10 3.03
N ASP A 20 11.93 -4.03 3.37
CA ASP A 20 13.34 -4.01 2.97
C ASP A 20 13.51 -4.06 1.46
N ILE A 21 12.69 -4.84 0.75
CA ILE A 21 12.67 -4.86 -0.72
C ILE A 21 12.36 -3.46 -1.29
N ILE A 22 11.40 -2.75 -0.72
CA ILE A 22 11.02 -1.41 -1.20
C ILE A 22 12.10 -0.39 -0.82
N GLN A 23 12.59 -0.45 0.42
CA GLN A 23 13.59 0.48 0.97
C GLN A 23 14.93 0.41 0.23
N ASN A 24 15.39 -0.81 -0.08
CA ASN A 24 16.69 -1.07 -0.68
C ASN A 24 16.64 -1.17 -2.21
N SER A 25 15.49 -0.89 -2.82
CA SER A 25 15.36 -0.83 -4.28
C SER A 25 16.14 0.36 -4.85
N ASN A 26 16.82 0.12 -5.98
CA ASN A 26 17.43 1.18 -6.79
C ASN A 26 16.38 2.01 -7.54
N GLU A 27 15.15 1.51 -7.65
CA GLU A 27 14.02 2.21 -8.26
C GLU A 27 13.18 2.92 -7.21
N LYS A 28 12.80 4.17 -7.48
CA LYS A 28 11.91 4.93 -6.59
C LYS A 28 10.56 4.23 -6.38
N TYR A 29 9.97 3.67 -7.43
CA TYR A 29 8.66 3.01 -7.38
C TYR A 29 8.79 1.52 -7.72
N VAL A 30 8.44 0.66 -6.77
CA VAL A 30 8.56 -0.80 -6.89
C VAL A 30 7.18 -1.41 -7.12
N THR A 31 7.02 -2.16 -8.21
CA THR A 31 5.74 -2.80 -8.54
C THR A 31 5.46 -4.01 -7.65
N LYS A 32 4.18 -4.38 -7.49
CA LYS A 32 3.77 -5.61 -6.82
C LYS A 32 4.48 -6.84 -7.38
N THR A 33 4.55 -6.94 -8.71
CA THR A 33 5.24 -8.01 -9.42
C THR A 33 6.70 -8.11 -9.01
N LYS A 34 7.43 -6.98 -8.93
CA LYS A 34 8.83 -6.99 -8.50
C LYS A 34 8.98 -7.45 -7.05
N ILE A 35 8.11 -6.97 -6.16
CA ILE A 35 8.13 -7.37 -4.75
C ILE A 35 7.88 -8.88 -4.61
N LEU A 36 6.81 -9.40 -5.23
CA LEU A 36 6.48 -10.82 -5.17
C LEU A 36 7.57 -11.70 -5.78
N ASN A 37 8.15 -11.30 -6.91
CA ASN A 37 9.25 -12.04 -7.52
C ASN A 37 10.48 -12.10 -6.60
N GLN A 38 10.84 -11.00 -5.93
CA GLN A 38 11.96 -10.98 -4.98
C GLN A 38 11.68 -11.78 -3.70
N LEU A 39 10.41 -11.93 -3.32
CA LEU A 39 10.01 -12.82 -2.22
C LEU A 39 10.00 -14.30 -2.62
N GLY A 40 10.04 -14.62 -3.92
CA GLY A 40 9.88 -15.98 -4.44
C GLY A 40 8.42 -16.43 -4.53
N TYR A 41 7.46 -15.50 -4.58
CA TYR A 41 6.03 -15.79 -4.62
C TYR A 41 5.48 -15.82 -6.06
N PRO A 42 4.68 -16.83 -6.42
CA PRO A 42 3.99 -16.86 -7.70
C PRO A 42 3.06 -15.66 -7.88
N LEU A 43 2.97 -15.16 -9.11
CA LEU A 43 2.08 -14.06 -9.46
C LEU A 43 0.64 -14.56 -9.59
N ASN A 44 -0.14 -14.43 -8.53
CA ASN A 44 -1.55 -14.83 -8.49
C ASN A 44 -2.37 -13.89 -7.60
N LYS A 45 -3.70 -13.99 -7.70
CA LYS A 45 -4.64 -13.11 -6.97
C LYS A 45 -4.50 -13.19 -5.45
N ALA A 46 -4.16 -14.37 -4.92
CA ALA A 46 -4.02 -14.56 -3.48
C ALA A 46 -2.78 -13.82 -2.95
N ASN A 47 -1.63 -13.97 -3.61
CA ASN A 47 -0.40 -13.29 -3.25
C ASN A 47 -0.48 -11.77 -3.46
N ASP A 48 -1.16 -11.32 -4.52
CA ASP A 48 -1.45 -9.90 -4.74
C ASP A 48 -2.29 -9.29 -3.61
N ARG A 49 -3.29 -10.02 -3.13
CA ARG A 49 -4.15 -9.61 -2.00
C ARG A 49 -3.34 -9.60 -0.71
N TRP A 50 -2.60 -10.66 -0.44
CA TRP A 50 -1.73 -10.78 0.72
C TRP A 50 -0.73 -9.62 0.78
N LEU A 51 0.01 -9.32 -0.30
CA LEU A 51 0.96 -8.20 -0.32
C LEU A 51 0.28 -6.87 -0.03
N THR A 52 -0.95 -6.67 -0.54
CA THR A 52 -1.72 -5.45 -0.23
C THR A 52 -2.02 -5.35 1.26
N GLN A 53 -2.43 -6.45 1.91
CA GLN A 53 -2.70 -6.50 3.35
C GLN A 53 -1.44 -6.26 4.18
N VAL A 54 -0.29 -6.80 3.77
CA VAL A 54 1.00 -6.55 4.42
C VAL A 54 1.34 -5.07 4.38
N ILE A 55 1.28 -4.44 3.20
CA ILE A 55 1.58 -3.00 3.08
C ILE A 55 0.59 -2.15 3.89
N THR A 56 -0.70 -2.47 3.84
CA THR A 56 -1.71 -1.77 4.66
C THR A 56 -1.40 -1.89 6.15
N SER A 57 -0.99 -3.07 6.61
CA SER A 57 -0.60 -3.30 8.01
C SER A 57 0.67 -2.54 8.39
N LEU A 58 1.69 -2.56 7.51
CA LEU A 58 2.92 -1.78 7.67
C LEU A 58 2.61 -0.29 7.89
N ILE A 59 1.67 0.28 7.13
CA ILE A 59 1.28 1.69 7.25
C ILE A 59 0.42 1.94 8.50
N ILE A 60 -0.68 1.21 8.67
CA ILE A 60 -1.71 1.54 9.67
C ILE A 60 -1.32 1.04 11.07
N ASN A 61 -0.83 -0.19 11.17
CA ASN A 61 -0.58 -0.83 12.46
C ASN A 61 0.84 -0.56 12.95
N TYR A 62 1.81 -0.48 12.02
CA TYR A 62 3.23 -0.36 12.35
C TYR A 62 3.84 1.00 11.98
N GLN A 63 3.08 1.91 11.35
CA GLN A 63 3.49 3.28 11.04
C GLN A 63 4.74 3.40 10.16
N TYR A 64 5.00 2.40 9.31
CA TYR A 64 6.08 2.43 8.33
C TYR A 64 5.77 3.43 7.21
N PRO A 65 6.77 4.20 6.74
CA PRO A 65 6.57 5.30 5.78
C PRO A 65 6.45 4.78 4.34
N VAL A 66 5.44 3.97 4.04
CA VAL A 66 5.21 3.43 2.69
C VAL A 66 4.11 4.21 1.98
N GLY A 67 4.40 4.67 0.77
CA GLY A 67 3.45 5.27 -0.16
C GLY A 67 3.15 4.33 -1.33
N TYR A 68 2.09 4.63 -2.07
CA TYR A 68 1.81 4.00 -3.36
C TYR A 68 1.39 5.08 -4.38
N SER A 69 1.86 4.95 -5.61
CA SER A 69 1.48 5.81 -6.72
C SER A 69 0.77 5.03 -7.83
N TYR A 70 -0.31 5.62 -8.35
CA TYR A 70 -1.13 5.07 -9.45
C TYR A 70 -0.78 5.68 -10.82
N LYS A 71 0.18 6.61 -10.90
CA LYS A 71 0.60 7.23 -12.17
C LYS A 71 1.25 6.18 -13.07
N LYS A 72 0.99 6.22 -14.38
CA LYS A 72 1.40 5.17 -15.34
C LYS A 72 2.93 4.96 -15.38
N ASP A 73 3.68 6.05 -15.35
CA ASP A 73 5.14 6.15 -15.38
C ASP A 73 5.80 6.02 -13.99
N ALA A 74 5.00 6.14 -12.93
CA ALA A 74 5.46 6.11 -11.54
C ALA A 74 4.59 5.15 -10.71
N ARG A 75 4.27 3.97 -11.25
CA ARG A 75 3.35 3.02 -10.61
C ARG A 75 4.11 2.11 -9.65
N GLY A 76 3.70 2.06 -8.39
CA GLY A 76 4.27 1.13 -7.42
C GLY A 76 4.32 1.69 -6.00
N TYR A 77 4.83 0.86 -5.09
CA TYR A 77 5.13 1.24 -3.71
C TYR A 77 6.47 1.95 -3.62
N TYR A 78 6.60 2.85 -2.67
CA TYR A 78 7.83 3.60 -2.45
C TYR A 78 7.95 3.99 -0.98
N ILE A 79 9.17 4.31 -0.54
CA ILE A 79 9.39 4.86 0.81
C ILE A 79 9.22 6.37 0.77
N ILE A 80 8.41 6.89 1.69
CA ILE A 80 8.20 8.31 1.90
C ILE A 80 9.42 8.89 2.59
N ARG A 81 10.24 9.65 1.86
CA ARG A 81 11.47 10.26 2.38
C ARG A 81 11.38 11.76 2.58
N ASN A 82 10.44 12.42 1.91
CA ASN A 82 10.25 13.86 1.95
C ASN A 82 8.77 14.26 1.90
N LYS A 83 8.51 15.57 1.88
CA LYS A 83 7.16 16.14 1.94
C LYS A 83 6.38 15.87 0.65
N GLU A 84 7.06 15.88 -0.48
CA GLU A 84 6.51 15.64 -1.82
C GLU A 84 6.02 14.20 -1.94
N ASP A 85 6.82 13.24 -1.47
CA ASP A 85 6.47 11.83 -1.39
C ASP A 85 5.22 11.61 -0.52
N LYS A 86 5.16 12.29 0.64
CA LYS A 86 4.01 12.24 1.54
C LYS A 86 2.76 12.82 0.90
N GLN A 87 2.88 13.95 0.22
CA GLN A 87 1.77 14.58 -0.51
C GLN A 87 1.25 13.68 -1.63
N GLN A 88 2.15 13.04 -2.40
CA GLN A 88 1.78 12.07 -3.44
C GLN A 88 1.05 10.85 -2.86
N ALA A 89 1.47 10.36 -1.69
CA ALA A 89 0.82 9.22 -1.02
C ALA A 89 -0.61 9.60 -0.58
N ILE A 90 -0.75 10.77 0.07
CA ILE A 90 -2.05 11.31 0.49
C ILE A 90 -2.96 11.53 -0.72
N TYR A 91 -2.44 12.12 -1.81
CA TYR A 91 -3.20 12.33 -3.04
C TYR A 91 -3.73 11.01 -3.63
N SER A 92 -2.89 9.97 -3.61
CA SER A 92 -3.24 8.65 -4.13
C SER A 92 -4.40 8.03 -3.33
N VAL A 93 -4.36 8.13 -1.99
CA VAL A 93 -5.46 7.68 -1.13
C VAL A 93 -6.73 8.51 -1.36
N LYS A 94 -6.63 9.84 -1.44
CA LYS A 94 -7.78 10.72 -1.71
C LYS A 94 -8.50 10.36 -3.02
N ARG A 95 -7.76 10.06 -4.07
CA ARG A 95 -8.32 9.62 -5.37
C ARG A 95 -9.11 8.32 -5.24
N GLN A 96 -8.62 7.36 -4.44
CA GLN A 96 -9.34 6.11 -4.21
C GLN A 96 -10.62 6.33 -3.41
N VAL A 97 -10.56 7.15 -2.35
CA VAL A 97 -11.74 7.50 -1.55
C VAL A 97 -12.80 8.17 -2.43
N LEU A 98 -12.41 9.12 -3.27
CA LEU A 98 -13.32 9.79 -4.19
C LEU A 98 -13.98 8.78 -5.15
N GLY A 99 -13.19 7.90 -5.78
CA GLY A 99 -13.74 6.88 -6.67
C GLY A 99 -14.69 5.90 -5.96
N ALA A 100 -14.40 5.54 -4.71
CA ALA A 100 -15.28 4.71 -3.89
C ALA A 100 -16.59 5.43 -3.55
N GLN A 101 -16.55 6.72 -3.21
CA GLN A 101 -17.74 7.55 -2.97
C GLN A 101 -18.59 7.70 -4.22
N THR A 102 -17.99 7.94 -5.39
CA THR A 102 -18.72 8.01 -6.67
C THR A 102 -19.43 6.69 -6.97
N ARG A 103 -18.76 5.55 -6.76
CA ARG A 103 -19.37 4.24 -6.96
C ARG A 103 -20.50 3.98 -5.96
N LEU A 104 -20.33 4.37 -4.69
CA LEU A 104 -21.37 4.23 -3.66
C LEU A 104 -22.63 4.98 -4.06
N LYS A 105 -22.50 6.26 -4.45
CA LYS A 105 -23.62 7.08 -4.89
C LYS A 105 -24.37 6.44 -6.07
N ALA A 106 -23.64 5.94 -7.07
CA ALA A 106 -24.26 5.27 -8.21
C ALA A 106 -25.03 4.00 -7.81
N LEU A 107 -24.58 3.27 -6.78
CA LEU A 107 -25.29 2.10 -6.27
C LEU A 107 -26.56 2.48 -5.49
N GLU A 108 -26.53 3.58 -4.74
CA GLU A 108 -27.69 4.09 -3.98
C GLU A 108 -28.83 4.60 -4.90
N GLU A 109 -28.51 5.00 -6.14
CA GLU A 109 -29.47 5.49 -7.14
C GLU A 109 -30.10 4.36 -7.99
N ILE A 110 -29.64 3.11 -7.87
CA ILE A 110 -30.21 1.98 -8.62
C ILE A 110 -31.49 1.52 -7.93
N GLU A 111 -32.63 1.63 -8.62
CA GLU A 111 -33.89 0.99 -8.22
C GLU A 111 -33.82 -0.53 -8.45
N VAL A 112 -34.28 -1.30 -7.46
CA VAL A 112 -34.35 -2.77 -7.47
C VAL A 112 -35.75 -3.22 -7.12
#